data_AF-A0AAN3Q6B3-F1
#
_entry.id   AF-A0AAN3Q6B3-F1
#
_cell.length_a   1.000
_cell.length_b   1.000
_cell.length_c   1.000
_cell.angle_alpha   90.00
_cell.angle_beta   90.00
_cell.angle_gamma   90.00
#
_symmetry.space_group_name_H-M   'P 1'
#
loop_
_entity.id
_entity.type
_entity.pdbx_description
1 polymer ?
#
loop_
_entity_poly.entity_id
_entity_poly.type
_entity_poly.pdbx_seq_one_letter_code
_entity_poly.pdbx_strand_id
1 'polypeptide(L)' 'MNHYEKGRHVPDIDTIRRMAAELNVPFCDDQTTAELALLISRMTEEERSSLIEALKTSSGVKHADKK' A
#
# COMPACT_ATOMS: atom_id res chain seq x y z
N MET A 1 16.27 14.77 -15.77
CA MET A 1 14.99 14.67 -15.04
C MET A 1 13.84 15.02 -15.96
N ASN A 2 12.96 14.04 -16.13
CA ASN A 2 11.70 14.08 -16.87
C ASN A 2 10.69 15.05 -16.22
N HIS A 3 9.65 15.42 -16.94
CA HIS A 3 8.56 16.28 -16.50
C HIS A 3 7.78 15.72 -15.30
N TYR A 4 7.67 14.39 -15.19
CA TYR A 4 7.06 13.70 -14.04
C TYR A 4 7.92 13.80 -12.78
N GLU A 5 9.25 13.64 -12.92
CA GLU A 5 10.19 13.71 -11.79
C GLU A 5 10.33 15.14 -11.23
N LYS A 6 10.02 16.15 -12.04
CA LYS A 6 10.00 17.57 -11.64
C LYS A 6 8.64 18.04 -11.12
N GLY A 7 7.63 17.16 -11.02
CA GLY A 7 6.28 17.50 -10.57
C GLY A 7 5.52 18.46 -11.49
N ARG A 8 5.94 18.61 -12.76
CA ARG A 8 5.29 19.52 -13.73
C ARG A 8 4.07 18.92 -14.41
N HIS A 9 3.92 17.60 -14.36
CA HIS A 9 2.75 16.90 -14.87
C HIS A 9 2.45 15.74 -13.94
N VAL A 10 1.20 15.63 -13.50
CA VAL A 10 0.71 14.45 -12.79
C VAL A 10 0.24 13.48 -13.88
N PRO A 11 0.81 12.28 -13.97
CA PRO A 11 0.34 11.28 -14.92
C PRO A 11 -1.09 10.87 -14.57
N ASP A 12 -1.84 10.42 -15.56
CA ASP A 12 -3.15 9.82 -15.30
C ASP A 12 -3.04 8.55 -14.43
N ILE A 13 -4.15 8.16 -13.82
CA ILE A 13 -4.21 7.04 -12.88
C ILE A 13 -3.79 5.73 -13.54
N ASP A 14 -4.08 5.51 -14.83
CA ASP A 14 -3.69 4.29 -15.53
C ASP A 14 -2.17 4.24 -15.73
N THR A 15 -1.56 5.37 -16.07
CA THR A 15 -0.11 5.51 -16.18
C THR A 15 0.59 5.32 -14.83
N ILE A 16 0.02 5.82 -13.73
CA ILE A 16 0.53 5.58 -12.36
C ILE A 16 0.46 4.08 -12.01
N ARG A 17 -0.67 3.41 -12.31
CA ARG A 17 -0.84 1.97 -12.06
C ARG A 17 0.16 1.12 -12.84
N ARG A 18 0.45 1.48 -14.10
CA ARG A 18 1.45 0.78 -14.92
C ARG A 18 2.86 0.94 -14.34
N MET A 19 3.22 2.15 -13.88
CA MET A 19 4.49 2.38 -13.22
C MET A 19 4.61 1.58 -11.91
N ALA A 20 3.56 1.56 -11.09
CA ALA A 20 3.51 0.78 -9.85
C ALA A 20 3.67 -0.73 -10.11
N ALA A 21 3.02 -1.25 -11.14
CA ALA A 21 3.13 -2.65 -11.55
C ALA A 21 4.55 -2.99 -12.04
N GLU A 22 5.13 -2.15 -12.88
CA GLU A 22 6.48 -2.35 -13.42
C GLU A 22 7.54 -2.32 -12.30
N LEU A 23 7.38 -1.40 -11.36
CA LEU A 23 8.29 -1.23 -10.22
C LEU A 23 8.00 -2.18 -9.05
N ASN A 24 6.94 -3.00 -9.14
CA ASN A 24 6.46 -3.88 -8.06
C ASN A 24 6.28 -3.15 -6.71
N VAL A 25 5.86 -1.88 -6.75
CA VAL A 25 5.62 -1.06 -5.57
C VAL A 25 4.22 -0.46 -5.60
N PRO A 26 3.51 -0.40 -4.46
CA PRO A 26 2.22 0.27 -4.39
C PRO A 26 2.38 1.78 -4.53
N PHE A 27 1.40 2.43 -5.17
CA PHE A 27 1.31 3.89 -5.19
C PHE A 27 0.77 4.36 -3.84
N CYS A 28 1.54 5.17 -3.11
CA CYS A 28 1.17 5.73 -1.82
C CYS A 28 1.56 7.20 -1.75
N ASP A 29 0.62 8.05 -1.30
CA ASP A 29 0.85 9.50 -1.14
C ASP A 29 1.64 9.85 0.14
N ASP A 30 1.58 8.97 1.15
CA ASP A 30 2.24 9.15 2.44
C ASP A 30 3.42 8.18 2.60
N GLN A 31 4.55 8.67 3.11
CA GLN A 31 5.80 7.92 3.22
C GLN A 31 5.68 6.74 4.21
N THR A 32 4.98 6.94 5.33
CA THR A 32 4.77 5.88 6.33
C THR A 32 3.88 4.77 5.74
N THR A 33 2.85 5.15 4.99
CA THR A 33 1.98 4.22 4.28
C THR A 33 2.72 3.46 3.18
N ALA A 34 3.61 4.13 2.43
CA ALA A 34 4.43 3.51 1.40
C ALA A 34 5.38 2.44 1.99
N GLU A 35 6.04 2.77 3.10
CA GLU A 35 6.94 1.86 3.79
C GLU A 35 6.20 0.63 4.34
N LEU A 36 5.05 0.84 4.99
CA LEU A 36 4.19 -0.25 5.45
C LEU A 36 3.74 -1.14 4.28
N ALA A 37 3.27 -0.54 3.18
CA ALA A 37 2.78 -1.28 2.04
C ALA A 37 3.90 -2.10 1.34
N LEU A 38 5.14 -1.60 1.36
CA LEU A 38 6.32 -2.30 0.85
C LEU A 38 6.79 -3.43 1.76
N LEU A 39 6.65 -3.28 3.08
CA LEU A 39 6.87 -4.37 4.04
C LEU A 39 5.81 -5.46 3.86
N ILE A 40 4.53 -5.08 3.79
CA ILE A 40 3.41 -6.01 3.58
C ILE A 40 3.55 -6.74 2.24
N SER A 41 3.95 -6.07 1.16
CA SER A 41 4.10 -6.70 -0.15
C SER A 41 5.11 -7.85 -0.15
N ARG A 42 6.09 -7.83 0.76
CA ARG A 42 7.12 -8.86 0.94
C ARG A 42 6.73 -9.98 1.91
N MET A 43 5.69 -9.79 2.70
CA MET A 43 5.20 -10.79 3.66
C MET A 43 4.41 -11.90 2.95
N THR A 44 4.44 -13.11 3.52
CA THR A 44 3.59 -14.23 3.08
C THR A 44 2.13 -14.03 3.48
N GLU A 45 1.21 -14.83 2.94
CA GLU A 45 -0.21 -14.75 3.30
C GLU A 45 -0.45 -15.02 4.79
N GLU A 46 0.33 -15.91 5.40
CA GLU A 46 0.24 -16.25 6.83
C GLU A 46 0.72 -15.09 7.72
N GLU A 47 1.83 -14.47 7.34
CA GLU A 47 2.37 -13.30 8.04
C GLU A 47 1.42 -12.10 7.94
N ARG A 48 0.83 -11.87 6.76
CA ARG A 48 -0.18 -10.81 6.57
C ARG A 48 -1.42 -11.06 7.42
N SER A 49 -1.89 -12.31 7.48
CA SER A 49 -3.05 -12.68 8.31
C SER A 49 -2.77 -12.45 9.78
N SER A 50 -1.58 -12.86 10.26
CA SER A 50 -1.14 -12.63 11.63
C SER A 50 -1.05 -11.14 11.97
N LEU A 51 -0.52 -10.33 11.05
CA LEU A 51 -0.46 -8.87 11.20
C LEU A 51 -1.87 -8.25 11.29
N ILE A 52 -2.80 -8.71 10.45
CA ILE A 52 -4.19 -8.25 10.48
C ILE A 52 -4.83 -8.58 11.84
N GLU A 53 -4.63 -9.77 12.39
CA GLU A 53 -5.14 -10.15 13.71
C GLU A 53 -4.52 -9.34 14.84
N ALA A 54 -3.21 -9.09 14.79
CA ALA A 54 -2.50 -8.26 15.76
C ALA A 54 -3.02 -6.82 15.73
N LEU A 55 -3.23 -6.24 14.54
CA LEU A 55 -3.79 -4.90 14.38
C LEU A 55 -5.24 -4.82 14.84
N LYS A 56 -6.07 -5.83 14.54
CA LYS A 56 -7.46 -5.90 15.04
C LYS A 56 -7.52 -5.93 16.57
N THR A 57 -6.59 -6.65 17.20
CA THR A 57 -6.48 -6.75 18.66
C THR A 57 -6.00 -5.44 19.29
N SER A 58 -5.01 -4.78 18.66
CA SER A 58 -4.42 -3.53 19.13
C SER A 58 -5.35 -2.31 18.96
N SER A 59 -6.11 -2.27 17.85
CA SER A 59 -6.91 -1.09 17.49
C SER A 59 -8.33 -1.08 18.09
N GLY A 60 -8.75 -2.13 18.79
CA GLY A 60 -10.12 -2.21 19.35
C GLY A 60 -11.24 -2.16 18.31
N VAL A 61 -10.92 -2.29 17.02
CA VAL A 61 -11.90 -2.28 15.93
C VAL A 61 -12.61 -3.64 15.91
N LYS A 62 -13.65 -3.75 16.75
CA LYS A 62 -14.62 -4.84 16.68
C LYS A 62 -15.51 -4.62 15.46
N HIS A 63 -15.08 -5.09 14.29
CA HIS A 63 -16.05 -5.31 13.22
C HIS A 63 -16.86 -6.55 13.57
N ALA A 64 -18.12 -6.31 13.95
CA ALA A 64 -19.12 -7.35 14.08
C ALA A 64 -19.32 -8.00 12.72
N ASP A 65 -18.77 -9.21 12.56
CA ASP A 65 -19.16 -10.14 11.51
C ASP A 65 -20.67 -10.40 11.65
N LYS A 66 -21.46 -9.73 10.81
CA LYS A 66 -22.88 -10.02 10.65
C LYS A 66 -22.99 -11.15 9.64
N LYS A 67 -23.41 -12.31 10.17
CA LYS A 67 -23.96 -13.49 9.50
C LYS A 67 -24.62 -13.22 8.16
#